data_AF-A0A1I3YG41-F1
#
_entry.id   AF-A0A1I3YG41-F1
#
_cell.length_a   1.000
_cell.length_b   1.000
_cell.length_c   1.000
_cell.angle_alpha   90.00
_cell.angle_beta   90.00
_cell.angle_gamma   90.00
#
_symmetry.space_group_name_H-M   'P 1'
#
loop_
_entity.id
_entity.type
_entity.pdbx_description
1 polymer ?
#
loop_
_entity_poly.entity_id
_entity_poly.type
_entity_poly.pdbx_seq_one_letter_code
_entity_poly.pdbx_strand_id
1 'polypeptide(L)'
;MAPRRLIDLPGFADLETRALMKPSFADPEARAQFPEIDQLARDTFGLTADEAALIPDPPGWDGIDVKSMREQADAFEREGWDVTDDKRRPLRILGHFSHPLWLALRGVAGHLPFAPEPEDFDPSTSSLAAEAAKFRRDKR
;
A
#
# COMPACT_ATOMS: atom_id res chain seq x y z
N MET A 1 7.65 -15.07 2.72
CA MET A 1 6.20 -14.99 2.99
C MET A 1 5.48 -14.67 1.69
N ALA A 2 4.25 -15.15 1.48
CA ALA A 2 3.46 -14.76 0.31
C ALA A 2 3.00 -13.29 0.48
N PRO A 3 3.02 -12.47 -0.58
CA PRO A 3 2.58 -11.08 -0.49
C PRO A 3 1.08 -11.02 -0.17
N ARG A 4 0.68 -10.03 0.64
CA ARG A 4 -0.72 -9.84 1.04
C ARG A 4 -1.48 -9.25 -0.15
N ARG A 5 -2.52 -9.93 -0.63
CA ARG A 5 -3.25 -9.50 -1.83
C ARG A 5 -4.38 -8.54 -1.47
N LEU A 6 -4.46 -7.42 -2.19
CA LEU A 6 -5.56 -6.45 -2.01
C LEU A 6 -6.91 -7.05 -2.40
N ILE A 7 -6.95 -7.90 -3.43
CA ILE A 7 -8.18 -8.54 -3.90
C ILE A 7 -8.76 -9.55 -2.91
N ASP A 8 -7.93 -10.10 -2.02
CA ASP A 8 -8.37 -11.06 -1.00
C ASP A 8 -9.07 -10.38 0.20
N LEU A 9 -9.03 -9.04 0.27
CA LEU A 9 -9.76 -8.28 1.28
C LEU A 9 -11.27 -8.33 1.01
N PRO A 10 -12.10 -8.32 2.08
CA PRO A 10 -13.55 -8.37 1.94
C PRO A 10 -14.06 -7.19 1.09
N GLY A 11 -14.86 -7.49 0.06
CA GLY A 11 -15.47 -6.49 -0.82
C GLY A 11 -14.62 -6.01 -2.01
N PHE A 12 -13.29 -6.22 -2.00
CA PHE A 12 -12.42 -5.74 -3.08
C PHE A 12 -12.59 -6.54 -4.38
N ALA A 13 -12.73 -7.86 -4.28
CA ALA A 13 -13.01 -8.72 -5.45
C ALA A 13 -14.32 -8.36 -6.16
N ASP A 14 -15.35 -8.00 -5.40
CA ASP A 14 -16.65 -7.57 -5.94
C ASP A 14 -16.52 -6.23 -6.66
N LEU A 15 -15.78 -5.27 -6.08
CA LEU A 15 -15.51 -3.98 -6.73
C LEU A 15 -14.67 -4.13 -7.99
N GLU A 16 -13.64 -4.98 -7.99
CA GLU A 16 -12.85 -5.25 -9.21
C GLU A 16 -13.72 -5.88 -10.30
N THR A 17 -14.61 -6.81 -9.93
CA THR A 17 -15.57 -7.41 -10.88
C THR A 17 -16.50 -6.34 -11.48
N ARG A 18 -16.95 -5.37 -10.68
CA ARG A 18 -17.74 -4.23 -11.18
C ARG A 18 -16.92 -3.32 -12.08
N ALA A 19 -15.67 -3.02 -11.73
CA ALA A 19 -14.77 -2.21 -12.54
C ALA A 19 -14.42 -2.88 -13.88
N LEU A 20 -14.36 -4.21 -13.92
CA LEU A 20 -14.23 -4.99 -15.15
C LEU A 20 -15.45 -4.83 -16.06
N MET A 21 -16.66 -4.81 -15.49
CA MET A 21 -17.90 -4.65 -16.25
C MET A 21 -18.17 -3.20 -16.68
N LYS A 22 -17.78 -2.23 -15.84
CA LYS A 22 -17.96 -0.80 -16.09
C LYS A 22 -16.61 -0.09 -15.90
N PRO A 23 -15.84 0.11 -16.98
CA PRO A 23 -14.52 0.74 -16.89
C PRO A 23 -14.52 2.12 -16.24
N SER A 24 -15.60 2.90 -16.44
CA SER A 24 -15.74 4.21 -15.80
C SER A 24 -15.91 4.16 -14.28
N PHE A 25 -16.09 2.96 -13.70
CA PHE A 25 -16.07 2.76 -12.26
C PHE A 25 -14.66 2.92 -11.67
N ALA A 26 -13.61 2.74 -12.48
CA ALA A 26 -12.21 2.88 -12.06
C ALA A 26 -11.71 4.34 -12.07
N ASP A 27 -12.49 5.27 -12.63
CA ASP A 27 -12.13 6.68 -12.71
C ASP A 27 -12.30 7.36 -11.35
N PRO A 28 -11.39 8.24 -10.90
CA PRO A 28 -11.50 8.91 -9.60
C PRO A 28 -12.86 9.61 -9.38
N GLU A 29 -13.45 10.17 -10.44
CA GLU A 29 -14.77 10.81 -10.42
C GLU A 29 -15.92 9.84 -10.09
N ALA A 30 -15.72 8.54 -10.29
CA ALA A 30 -16.70 7.51 -9.96
C ALA A 30 -17.03 7.48 -8.47
N ARG A 31 -16.11 7.89 -7.58
CA ARG A 31 -16.34 7.97 -6.14
C ARG A 31 -17.53 8.85 -5.78
N ALA A 32 -17.75 9.95 -6.53
CA ALA A 32 -18.89 10.82 -6.34
C ALA A 32 -20.24 10.16 -6.71
N GLN A 33 -20.21 9.15 -7.61
CA GLN A 33 -21.39 8.43 -8.07
C GLN A 33 -21.61 7.11 -7.30
N PHE A 34 -20.54 6.55 -6.74
CA PHE A 34 -20.51 5.25 -6.07
C PHE A 34 -19.91 5.39 -4.67
N PRO A 35 -20.70 5.88 -3.69
CA PRO A 35 -20.22 6.10 -2.32
C PRO A 35 -19.77 4.82 -1.62
N GLU A 36 -20.17 3.65 -2.13
CA GLU A 36 -19.68 2.33 -1.68
C GLU A 36 -18.15 2.17 -1.80
N ILE A 37 -17.51 2.87 -2.74
CA ILE A 37 -16.04 2.85 -2.89
C ILE A 37 -15.39 3.52 -1.67
N ASP A 38 -15.88 4.70 -1.30
CA ASP A 38 -15.37 5.44 -0.14
C ASP A 38 -15.73 4.77 1.17
N GLN A 39 -16.92 4.15 1.25
CA GLN A 39 -17.31 3.38 2.43
C GLN A 39 -16.35 2.21 2.64
N LEU A 40 -16.02 1.45 1.58
CA LEU A 40 -15.06 0.36 1.68
C LEU A 40 -13.65 0.84 2.04
N ALA A 41 -13.21 1.96 1.46
CA ALA A 41 -11.93 2.58 1.80
C ALA A 41 -11.87 2.93 3.30
N ARG A 42 -12.93 3.56 3.82
CA ARG A 42 -13.03 3.93 5.22
C ARG A 42 -13.11 2.72 6.15
N ASP A 43 -13.88 1.69 5.77
CA ASP A 43 -14.02 0.47 6.58
C ASP A 43 -12.70 -0.32 6.64
N THR A 44 -11.92 -0.29 5.56
CA THR A 44 -10.68 -1.08 5.43
C THR A 44 -9.46 -0.34 5.98
N PHE A 45 -9.31 0.94 5.60
CA PHE A 45 -8.13 1.74 5.88
C PHE A 45 -8.35 2.82 6.94
N GLY A 46 -9.60 3.11 7.31
CA GLY A 46 -9.95 4.18 8.25
C GLY A 46 -10.04 5.57 7.61
N LEU A 47 -9.78 5.70 6.29
CA LEU A 47 -9.90 6.95 5.54
C LEU A 47 -10.32 6.72 4.08
N THR A 48 -10.94 7.73 3.48
CA THR A 48 -11.28 7.74 2.06
C THR A 48 -10.11 8.23 1.20
N ALA A 49 -10.21 8.03 -0.12
CA ALA A 49 -9.21 8.52 -1.07
C ALA A 49 -9.11 10.06 -1.08
N ASP A 50 -10.23 10.75 -0.90
CA ASP A 50 -10.27 12.21 -0.86
C ASP A 50 -9.71 12.74 0.47
N GLU A 51 -9.97 12.05 1.59
CA GLU A 51 -9.32 12.36 2.88
C GLU A 51 -7.81 12.15 2.81
N ALA A 52 -7.38 11.06 2.15
CA ALA A 52 -5.97 10.77 1.92
C ALA A 52 -5.27 11.90 1.13
N ALA A 53 -5.91 12.38 0.06
CA ALA A 53 -5.36 13.43 -0.80
C ALA A 53 -5.19 14.80 -0.11
N LEU A 54 -5.85 15.02 1.04
CA LEU A 54 -5.66 16.23 1.86
C LEU A 54 -4.44 16.14 2.79
N ILE A 55 -3.85 14.95 2.93
CA ILE A 55 -2.73 14.71 3.83
C ILE A 55 -1.45 15.13 3.09
N PRO A 56 -0.61 15.99 3.71
CA PRO A 56 0.63 16.39 3.08
C PRO A 56 1.57 15.21 2.92
N ASP A 57 2.19 15.10 1.74
CA ASP A 57 3.17 14.08 1.45
C ASP A 57 4.32 14.14 2.48
N PRO A 58 4.72 13.00 3.06
CA PRO A 58 5.81 12.96 4.03
C PRO A 58 7.17 13.26 3.35
N PRO A 59 8.19 13.68 4.10
CA PRO A 59 9.54 13.85 3.57
C PRO A 59 10.08 12.56 2.96
N GLY A 60 10.53 12.60 1.71
CA GLY A 60 11.02 11.42 0.99
C GLY A 60 9.94 10.63 0.25
N TRP A 61 8.74 11.20 0.08
CA TRP A 61 7.69 10.62 -0.74
C TRP A 61 8.17 10.38 -2.17
N ASP A 62 7.92 9.18 -2.66
CA ASP A 62 8.38 8.72 -3.96
C ASP A 62 7.39 9.03 -5.09
N GLY A 63 6.28 9.72 -4.78
CA GLY A 63 5.26 10.15 -5.74
C GLY A 63 4.54 8.96 -6.39
N ILE A 64 4.24 7.92 -5.61
CA ILE A 64 3.64 6.69 -6.16
C ILE A 64 2.31 6.96 -6.86
N ASP A 65 1.55 7.93 -6.36
CA ASP A 65 0.23 8.34 -6.80
C ASP A 65 0.21 8.86 -8.25
N VAL A 66 1.31 9.45 -8.74
CA VAL A 66 1.43 9.93 -10.13
C VAL A 66 2.08 8.94 -11.08
N LYS A 67 2.63 7.83 -10.58
CA LYS A 67 3.27 6.79 -11.40
C LYS A 67 2.23 5.96 -12.15
N SER A 68 2.67 5.25 -13.19
CA SER A 68 1.80 4.32 -13.91
C SER A 68 1.34 3.18 -12.99
N MET A 69 0.14 2.61 -13.21
CA MET A 69 -0.39 1.52 -12.38
C MET A 69 0.57 0.32 -12.28
N ARG A 70 1.40 0.09 -13.30
CA ARG A 70 2.43 -0.96 -13.27
C ARG A 70 3.55 -0.64 -12.29
N GLU A 71 4.07 0.58 -12.32
CA GLU A 71 5.11 1.02 -11.36
C GLU A 71 4.58 1.07 -9.94
N GLN A 72 3.30 1.45 -9.76
CA GLN A 72 2.61 1.35 -8.48
C GLN A 72 2.60 -0.10 -7.99
N ALA A 73 2.17 -1.05 -8.82
CA ALA A 73 2.12 -2.46 -8.47
C ALA A 73 3.51 -3.00 -8.08
N ASP A 74 4.56 -2.66 -8.83
CA ASP A 74 5.93 -3.08 -8.51
C ASP A 74 6.41 -2.49 -7.17
N ALA A 75 6.00 -1.27 -6.82
CA ALA A 75 6.35 -0.66 -5.54
C ALA A 75 5.62 -1.30 -4.36
N PHE A 76 4.32 -1.59 -4.51
CA PHE A 76 3.56 -2.34 -3.50
C PHE A 76 4.14 -3.74 -3.28
N GLU A 77 4.55 -4.44 -4.35
CA GLU A 77 5.13 -5.79 -4.25
C GLU A 77 6.43 -5.76 -3.43
N ARG A 78 7.25 -4.70 -3.55
CA ARG A 78 8.45 -4.51 -2.72
C ARG A 78 8.15 -4.30 -1.24
N GLU A 79 7.02 -3.66 -0.92
CA GLU A 79 6.54 -3.46 0.45
C GLU A 79 5.69 -4.67 0.95
N GLY A 80 5.66 -5.77 0.19
CA GLY A 80 4.99 -7.01 0.58
C GLY A 80 3.49 -7.09 0.27
N TRP A 81 2.98 -6.20 -0.58
CA TRP A 81 1.58 -6.15 -1.01
C TRP A 81 1.41 -6.49 -2.48
N ASP A 82 0.47 -7.37 -2.79
CA ASP A 82 0.07 -7.69 -4.17
C ASP A 82 -1.22 -6.95 -4.53
N VAL A 83 -1.11 -5.99 -5.45
CA VAL A 83 -2.23 -5.22 -5.98
C VAL A 83 -2.60 -5.66 -7.40
N THR A 84 -2.34 -6.92 -7.73
CA THR A 84 -2.62 -7.51 -9.04
C THR A 84 -3.70 -8.59 -9.00
N ASP A 85 -4.37 -8.78 -10.14
CA ASP A 85 -5.31 -9.88 -10.35
C ASP A 85 -4.58 -11.24 -10.50
N ASP A 86 -5.32 -12.32 -10.64
CA ASP A 86 -4.75 -13.67 -10.84
C ASP A 86 -3.93 -13.83 -12.13
N LYS A 87 -4.02 -12.85 -13.04
CA LYS A 87 -3.26 -12.79 -14.29
C LYS A 87 -2.08 -11.81 -14.20
N ARG A 88 -1.71 -11.37 -12.99
CA ARG A 88 -0.66 -10.36 -12.70
C ARG A 88 -0.88 -9.02 -13.41
N ARG A 89 -2.13 -8.61 -13.57
CA ARG A 89 -2.49 -7.29 -14.08
C ARG A 89 -2.83 -6.38 -12.90
N PRO A 90 -2.38 -5.11 -12.88
CA PRO A 90 -2.81 -4.17 -11.86
C PRO A 90 -4.34 -4.11 -11.79
N LEU A 91 -4.88 -4.14 -10.59
CA LEU A 91 -6.32 -4.03 -10.36
C LEU A 91 -6.83 -2.69 -10.90
N ARG A 92 -8.00 -2.68 -11.54
CA ARG A 92 -8.61 -1.43 -12.04
C ARG A 92 -8.98 -0.51 -10.89
N ILE A 93 -9.46 -1.09 -9.79
CA ILE A 93 -9.83 -0.33 -8.59
C ILE A 93 -8.63 0.30 -7.86
N LEU A 94 -7.39 -0.07 -8.23
CA LEU A 94 -6.18 0.45 -7.60
C LEU A 94 -6.14 1.98 -7.58
N GLY A 95 -6.67 2.65 -8.60
CA GLY A 95 -6.72 4.12 -8.66
C GLY A 95 -7.48 4.78 -7.52
N HIS A 96 -8.40 4.07 -6.85
CA HIS A 96 -9.08 4.60 -5.65
C HIS A 96 -8.32 4.32 -4.37
N PHE A 97 -7.58 3.21 -4.31
CA PHE A 97 -7.03 2.70 -3.06
C PHE A 97 -5.51 2.84 -2.95
N SER A 98 -4.80 3.20 -4.02
CA SER A 98 -3.33 3.29 -4.05
C SER A 98 -2.80 4.29 -3.02
N HIS A 99 -3.33 5.51 -3.02
CA HIS A 99 -2.88 6.57 -2.12
C HIS A 99 -3.16 6.26 -0.62
N PRO A 100 -4.39 5.90 -0.19
CA PRO A 100 -4.63 5.53 1.21
C PRO A 100 -3.84 4.29 1.65
N LEU A 101 -3.67 3.29 0.77
CA LEU A 101 -2.84 2.12 1.08
C LEU A 101 -1.37 2.50 1.30
N TRP A 102 -0.82 3.37 0.46
CA TRP A 102 0.59 3.79 0.57
C TRP A 102 0.84 4.63 1.84
N LEU A 103 -0.09 5.52 2.19
CA LEU A 103 -0.03 6.27 3.45
C LEU A 103 -0.08 5.33 4.68
N ALA A 104 -0.94 4.31 4.63
CA ALA A 104 -1.05 3.32 5.70
C ALA A 104 0.24 2.47 5.81
N LEU A 105 0.85 2.10 4.68
CA LEU A 105 2.11 1.36 4.65
C LEU A 105 3.28 2.16 5.24
N ARG A 106 3.34 3.46 4.96
CA ARG A 106 4.36 4.37 5.50
C ARG A 106 4.08 4.78 6.96
N GLY A 107 2.94 4.37 7.53
CA GLY A 107 2.53 4.74 8.89
C GLY A 107 2.19 6.22 9.05
N VAL A 108 1.84 6.91 7.96
CA VAL A 108 1.52 8.34 7.97
C VAL A 108 0.06 8.56 8.37
N ALA A 109 -0.86 7.81 7.75
CA ALA A 109 -2.29 7.91 7.99
C ALA A 109 -3.01 6.61 7.62
N GLY A 110 -4.12 6.35 8.32
CA GLY A 110 -4.89 5.11 8.17
C GLY A 110 -4.31 3.94 8.93
N HIS A 111 -5.00 2.81 8.80
CA HIS A 111 -4.56 1.53 9.34
C HIS A 111 -4.60 0.47 8.26
N LEU A 112 -3.69 -0.50 8.34
CA LEU A 112 -3.82 -1.71 7.54
C LEU A 112 -4.78 -2.67 8.27
N PRO A 113 -5.70 -3.33 7.55
CA PRO A 113 -6.64 -4.28 8.15
C PRO A 113 -5.94 -5.50 8.76
N PHE A 114 -4.67 -5.71 8.40
CA PHE A 114 -3.78 -6.67 9.04
C PHE A 114 -2.61 -5.93 9.68
N ALA A 115 -2.36 -6.16 10.97
CA ALA A 115 -1.11 -5.76 11.58
C ALA A 115 0.06 -6.37 10.76
N PRO A 116 1.16 -5.64 10.49
CA PRO A 116 2.38 -6.31 10.07
C PRO A 116 2.66 -7.40 11.11
N GLU A 117 2.84 -8.66 10.67
CA GLU A 117 3.59 -9.56 11.54
C GLU A 117 4.90 -8.85 11.77
N PRO A 118 5.35 -8.69 13.03
CA PRO A 118 6.63 -8.04 13.27
C PRO A 118 7.62 -8.75 12.35
N GLU A 119 8.31 -7.99 11.49
CA GLU A 119 9.54 -8.51 10.92
C GLU A 119 10.29 -9.13 12.09
N ASP A 120 10.63 -10.42 11.99
CA ASP A 120 11.61 -11.00 12.88
C ASP A 120 12.83 -10.09 12.73
N PHE A 121 12.96 -9.15 13.67
CA PHE A 121 14.09 -8.29 13.80
C PHE A 121 15.24 -9.26 14.03
N ASP A 122 15.97 -9.58 12.97
CA ASP A 122 17.11 -10.47 13.06
C ASP A 122 18.21 -9.67 13.77
N PRO A 123 18.46 -9.91 15.08
CA PRO A 123 19.41 -9.10 15.85
C PRO A 123 20.85 -9.29 15.36
N SER A 124 21.08 -10.22 14.43
CA SER A 124 22.35 -10.51 13.79
C SER A 124 22.90 -9.34 12.95
N THR A 125 22.04 -8.47 12.41
CA THR A 125 22.50 -7.29 11.64
C THR A 125 22.99 -6.14 12.52
N SER A 126 22.52 -6.05 13.77
CA SER A 126 22.95 -5.03 14.72
C SER A 126 24.32 -5.33 15.36
N SER A 127 24.74 -6.60 15.38
CA SER A 127 26.03 -6.99 15.95
C SER A 127 27.23 -6.65 15.05
N LEU A 128 27.07 -6.66 13.72
CA LEU A 128 28.17 -6.30 12.79
C LEU A 128 28.60 -4.82 12.91
N ALA A 129 27.65 -3.91 13.08
CA ALA A 129 27.95 -2.48 13.25
C ALA A 129 28.61 -2.19 14.61
N ALA A 130 28.21 -2.92 15.66
CA ALA A 130 28.78 -2.77 17.01
C ALA A 130 30.20 -3.39 17.13
N GLU A 131 30.50 -4.48 16.41
CA GLU A 131 31.84 -5.09 16.41
C GLU A 131 32.87 -4.26 15.61
N ALA A 132 32.44 -3.59 14.52
CA ALA A 132 33.33 -2.74 13.73
C ALA A 132 33.84 -1.49 14.50
N ALA A 133 33.07 -1.00 15.48
CA ALA A 133 33.47 0.11 16.34
C ALA A 133 34.48 -0.30 17.42
N LYS A 134 34.41 -1.54 17.93
CA LYS A 134 35.37 -2.07 18.91
C LYS A 134 36.73 -2.35 18.28
N PHE A 135 36.77 -2.88 17.06
CA PHE A 135 38.03 -3.12 16.33
C PHE A 135 38.80 -1.83 15.98
N ARG A 136 38.12 -0.69 15.87
CA ARG A 136 38.76 0.61 15.62
C ARG A 136 39.32 1.27 16.89
N ARG A 137 38.86 0.87 18.08
CA ARG A 137 39.30 1.42 19.37
C ARG A 137 40.52 0.70 19.96
N ASP A 138 40.75 -0.55 19.59
CA ASP A 138 41.84 -1.39 20.10
C ASP A 138 43.17 -1.28 19.31
N LYS A 139 43.24 -0.35 18.35
CA LYS A 139 44.43 -0.12 17.51
C LYS A 139 45.17 1.19 17.83
N ARG A 140 45.16 1.58 19.11
CA ARG A 140 45.90 2.75 19.62
C ARG A 140 46.71 2.40 20.85
#